data_AF-A0A434A2D8-F1
#
_entry.id   AF-A0A434A2D8-F1
#
_cell.length_a   1.000
_cell.length_b   1.000
_cell.length_c   1.000
_cell.angle_alpha   90.00
_cell.angle_beta   90.00
_cell.angle_gamma   90.00
#
_symmetry.space_group_name_H-M   'P 1'
#
loop_
_entity.id
_entity.type
_entity.pdbx_description
1 polymer ?
#
loop_
_entity_poly.entity_id
_entity_poly.type
_entity_poly.pdbx_seq_one_letter_code
_entity_poly.pdbx_strand_id
1 'polypeptide(L)'
;MSRFKNIDSKLVDLANKLNARLTKDRPNYPESLRTFEERRIDWVENEIMKAIIIQPNFESNGVNSNIWNFINMAIYNDGFSVSRPKWIEKLVDQKDFTFIDDNIDKLLLKSEENLSNISMEDLI
;
A
#
# COMPACT_ATOMS: atom_id res chain seq x y z
N MET A 1 -17.50 8.55 9.81
CA MET A 1 -17.67 7.94 8.46
C MET A 1 -16.27 7.76 7.88
N SER A 2 -15.96 6.60 7.31
CA SER A 2 -14.59 6.31 6.84
C SER A 2 -14.17 7.25 5.71
N ARG A 3 -12.89 7.67 5.67
CA ARG A 3 -12.33 8.44 4.53
C ARG A 3 -12.36 7.61 3.25
N PHE A 4 -12.19 6.29 3.39
CA PHE A 4 -12.13 5.34 2.28
C PHE A 4 -13.49 4.97 1.68
N LYS A 5 -14.60 5.52 2.18
CA LYS A 5 -15.97 5.15 1.77
C LYS A 5 -16.19 5.15 0.25
N ASN A 6 -15.51 6.05 -0.47
CA ASN A 6 -15.67 6.27 -1.91
C ASN A 6 -14.78 5.34 -2.76
N ILE A 7 -13.73 4.77 -2.16
CA ILE A 7 -12.72 3.99 -2.89
C ILE A 7 -12.64 2.53 -2.47
N ASP A 8 -13.25 2.15 -1.34
CA ASP A 8 -13.15 0.80 -0.78
C ASP A 8 -13.61 -0.28 -1.77
N SER A 9 -14.64 -0.03 -2.58
CA SER A 9 -15.09 -0.99 -3.61
C SER A 9 -14.03 -1.21 -4.68
N LYS A 10 -13.37 -0.15 -5.14
CA LYS A 10 -12.32 -0.20 -6.17
C LYS A 10 -11.09 -0.96 -5.67
N LEU A 11 -10.75 -0.79 -4.39
CA LEU A 11 -9.67 -1.54 -3.75
C LEU A 11 -9.99 -3.03 -3.63
N VAL A 12 -11.26 -3.38 -3.34
CA VAL A 12 -11.73 -4.77 -3.32
C VAL A 12 -11.67 -5.37 -4.72
N ASP A 13 -12.13 -4.65 -5.74
CA ASP A 13 -12.11 -5.11 -7.13
C ASP A 13 -10.69 -5.41 -7.62
N LEU A 14 -9.74 -4.50 -7.34
CA LEU A 14 -8.33 -4.75 -7.68
C LEU A 14 -7.75 -5.93 -6.89
N ALA A 15 -8.02 -6.01 -5.59
CA ALA A 15 -7.52 -7.12 -4.78
C ALA A 15 -8.02 -8.47 -5.31
N ASN A 16 -9.30 -8.56 -5.68
CA ASN A 16 -9.87 -9.76 -6.29
C ASN A 16 -9.22 -10.07 -7.65
N LYS A 17 -9.04 -9.06 -8.51
CA LYS A 17 -8.37 -9.22 -9.81
C LYS A 17 -6.96 -9.81 -9.67
N LEU A 18 -6.21 -9.36 -8.67
CA LEU A 18 -4.83 -9.78 -8.41
C LEU A 18 -4.72 -11.07 -7.57
N ASN A 19 -5.84 -11.67 -7.17
CA ASN A 19 -5.86 -12.74 -6.14
C ASN A 19 -5.08 -12.34 -4.87
N ALA A 20 -5.23 -11.08 -4.47
CA ALA A 20 -4.52 -10.43 -3.40
C ALA A 20 -5.38 -10.29 -2.14
N ARG A 21 -4.75 -10.00 -1.01
CA ARG A 21 -5.40 -9.76 0.28
C ARG A 21 -5.52 -8.26 0.53
N LEU A 22 -6.75 -7.75 0.62
CA LEU A 22 -7.02 -6.41 1.17
C LEU A 22 -7.09 -6.47 2.70
N THR A 23 -6.26 -5.67 3.36
CA THR A 23 -6.24 -5.47 4.82
C THR A 23 -6.61 -4.02 5.14
N LYS A 24 -7.41 -3.84 6.20
CA LYS A 24 -7.89 -2.54 6.66
C LYS A 24 -7.42 -2.28 8.09
N ASP A 25 -6.80 -1.13 8.32
CA ASP A 25 -6.54 -0.58 9.67
C ASP A 25 -5.75 -1.53 10.60
N ARG A 26 -4.85 -2.34 10.03
CA ARG A 26 -3.95 -3.27 10.73
C ARG A 26 -4.66 -4.11 11.81
N PRO A 27 -5.57 -5.03 11.43
CA PRO A 27 -6.47 -5.72 12.35
C PRO A 27 -5.77 -6.69 13.31
N ASN A 28 -4.46 -6.90 13.15
CA ASN A 28 -3.64 -7.73 14.03
C ASN A 28 -2.95 -6.92 15.15
N TYR A 29 -3.00 -5.58 15.10
CA TYR A 29 -2.44 -4.73 16.16
C TYR A 29 -3.45 -4.56 17.30
N PRO A 30 -3.02 -4.33 18.55
CA PRO A 30 -3.91 -3.96 19.65
C PRO A 30 -4.82 -2.79 19.26
N GLU A 31 -6.09 -2.84 19.65
CA GLU A 31 -7.09 -1.81 19.29
C GLU A 31 -6.65 -0.40 19.69
N SER A 32 -6.02 -0.27 20.86
CA SER A 32 -5.46 1.00 21.35
C SER A 32 -4.40 1.62 20.45
N LEU A 33 -3.80 0.85 19.53
CA LEU A 33 -2.80 1.30 18.57
C LEU A 33 -3.37 1.51 17.16
N ARG A 34 -4.65 1.20 16.93
CA ARG A 34 -5.35 1.42 15.64
C ARG A 34 -5.93 2.82 15.56
N THR A 35 -5.07 3.83 15.69
CA THR A 35 -5.48 5.24 15.80
C THR A 35 -5.71 5.94 14.46
N PHE A 36 -5.51 5.25 13.34
CA PHE A 36 -5.63 5.79 12.00
C PHE A 36 -6.18 4.77 11.00
N GLU A 37 -6.76 5.26 9.91
CA GLU A 37 -7.21 4.40 8.81
C GLU A 37 -6.04 4.07 7.86
N GLU A 38 -6.04 2.86 7.33
CA GLU A 38 -5.07 2.36 6.35
C GLU A 38 -5.74 1.36 5.42
N ARG A 39 -5.33 1.33 4.15
CA ARG A 39 -5.64 0.23 3.23
C ARG A 39 -4.37 -0.34 2.65
N ARG A 40 -4.30 -1.67 2.63
CA ARG A 40 -3.17 -2.39 2.09
C ARG A 40 -3.63 -3.58 1.26
N ILE A 41 -3.17 -3.67 0.02
CA ILE A 41 -3.39 -4.83 -0.86
C ILE A 41 -2.05 -5.56 -0.95
N ASP A 42 -2.00 -6.79 -0.46
CA ASP A 42 -0.79 -7.63 -0.43
C ASP A 42 -0.96 -8.89 -1.27
N TRP A 43 0.05 -9.25 -2.04
CA TRP A 43 0.12 -10.54 -2.72
C TRP A 43 1.57 -11.01 -2.88
N VAL A 44 1.73 -12.25 -3.30
CA VAL A 44 3.03 -12.84 -3.61
C VAL A 44 2.99 -13.37 -5.03
N GLU A 45 3.99 -13.02 -5.81
CA GLU A 45 4.17 -13.51 -7.18
C GLU A 45 5.65 -13.77 -7.41
N ASN A 46 6.00 -14.96 -7.87
CA ASN A 46 7.39 -15.37 -8.12
C ASN A 46 8.33 -15.07 -6.93
N GLU A 47 7.90 -15.42 -5.71
CA GLU A 47 8.63 -15.20 -4.45
C GLU A 47 8.82 -13.73 -4.03
N ILE A 48 8.35 -12.78 -4.84
CA ILE A 48 8.35 -11.35 -4.53
C ILE A 48 7.02 -11.00 -3.87
N MET A 49 7.10 -10.52 -2.63
CA MET A 49 5.96 -9.93 -1.95
C MET A 49 5.73 -8.53 -2.49
N LYS A 50 4.51 -8.27 -2.97
CA LYS A 50 4.09 -7.00 -3.55
C LYS A 50 3.00 -6.39 -2.68
N ALA A 51 3.01 -5.06 -2.58
CA ALA A 51 2.01 -4.34 -1.81
C ALA A 51 1.66 -2.99 -2.43
N ILE A 52 0.38 -2.64 -2.35
CA ILE A 52 -0.13 -1.28 -2.51
C ILE A 52 -0.57 -0.80 -1.13
N ILE A 53 -0.03 0.34 -0.67
CA ILE A 53 -0.29 0.87 0.67
C ILE A 53 -0.82 2.30 0.56
N ILE A 54 -1.98 2.54 1.17
CA ILE A 54 -2.56 3.87 1.37
C ILE A 54 -2.59 4.13 2.87
N GLN A 55 -1.73 5.04 3.33
CA GLN A 55 -1.54 5.33 4.75
C GLN A 55 -1.29 6.82 4.99
N PRO A 56 -1.62 7.35 6.19
CA PRO A 56 -1.22 8.69 6.58
C PRO A 56 0.31 8.81 6.66
N ASN A 57 0.82 10.04 6.74
CA ASN A 57 2.25 10.27 6.93
C ASN A 57 2.67 9.90 8.36
N PHE A 58 3.77 9.17 8.50
CA PHE A 58 4.38 8.87 9.79
C PHE A 58 5.53 9.84 10.05
N GLU A 59 5.47 10.50 11.20
CA GLU A 59 6.40 11.51 11.67
C GLU A 59 7.06 11.02 12.97
N SER A 60 8.15 11.67 13.38
CA SER A 60 8.91 11.28 14.57
C SER A 60 8.10 11.35 15.87
N ASN A 61 7.05 12.16 15.89
CA ASN A 61 6.17 12.39 17.04
C ASN A 61 4.79 11.73 16.91
N GLY A 62 4.51 10.99 15.83
CA GLY A 62 3.23 10.31 15.64
C GLY A 62 2.77 10.21 14.20
N VAL A 63 1.44 10.11 14.03
CA VAL A 63 0.80 9.96 12.73
C VAL A 63 0.10 11.25 12.36
N ASN A 64 0.45 11.81 11.20
CA ASN A 64 -0.20 12.99 10.65
C ASN A 64 -1.25 12.57 9.63
N SER A 65 -2.52 12.50 10.07
CA SER A 65 -3.64 12.08 9.22
C SER A 65 -4.20 13.17 8.30
N ASN A 66 -3.55 14.34 8.23
CA ASN A 66 -3.90 15.37 7.25
C ASN A 66 -3.25 15.08 5.89
N ILE A 67 -2.06 14.50 5.90
CA ILE A 67 -1.30 14.15 4.71
C ILE A 67 -1.15 12.63 4.57
N TRP A 68 -1.22 12.16 3.34
CA TRP A 68 -1.36 10.76 2.98
C TRP A 68 -0.38 10.40 1.89
N ASN A 69 -0.06 9.11 1.87
CA ASN A 69 0.84 8.50 0.93
C ASN A 69 0.12 7.38 0.18
N PHE A 70 0.47 7.21 -1.08
CA PHE A 70 0.10 6.08 -1.90
C PHE A 70 1.41 5.43 -2.38
N ILE A 71 1.66 4.21 -1.94
CA ILE A 71 2.98 3.57 -2.03
C ILE A 71 2.83 2.22 -2.73
N ASN A 72 3.65 1.98 -3.73
CA ASN A 72 3.92 0.66 -4.27
C ASN A 72 5.18 0.11 -3.62
N MET A 73 5.16 -1.17 -3.26
CA MET A 73 6.30 -1.84 -2.67
C MET A 73 6.43 -3.24 -3.26
N ALA A 74 7.66 -3.65 -3.54
CA ALA A 74 8.03 -5.02 -3.81
C ALA A 74 9.23 -5.39 -2.94
N ILE A 75 9.21 -6.59 -2.37
CA ILE A 75 10.27 -7.06 -1.48
C ILE A 75 10.45 -8.57 -1.67
N TYR A 76 11.69 -8.98 -1.84
CA TYR A 76 12.05 -10.38 -1.76
C TYR A 76 12.36 -10.73 -0.31
N ASN A 77 11.72 -11.76 0.22
CA ASN A 77 11.96 -12.23 1.57
C ASN A 77 12.46 -13.67 1.54
N ASP A 78 13.79 -13.82 1.54
CA ASP A 78 14.44 -15.13 1.65
C ASP A 78 14.34 -15.75 3.05
N GLY A 79 13.86 -15.02 4.06
CA GLY A 79 13.77 -15.49 5.45
C GLY A 79 15.10 -15.54 6.21
N PHE A 80 16.22 -15.17 5.59
CA PHE A 80 17.58 -15.31 6.16
C PHE A 80 18.40 -14.02 6.15
N SER A 81 18.14 -13.09 5.23
CA SER A 81 18.98 -11.90 5.04
C SER A 81 18.65 -10.74 5.98
N VAL A 82 19.70 -10.08 6.48
CA VAL A 82 19.64 -8.86 7.32
C VAL A 82 19.09 -7.67 6.53
N SER A 83 19.38 -7.63 5.22
CA SER A 83 18.86 -6.66 4.26
C SER A 83 18.07 -7.40 3.20
N ARG A 84 16.81 -7.03 3.00
CA ARG A 84 15.94 -7.61 1.99
C ARG A 84 15.94 -6.72 0.75
N PRO A 85 16.33 -7.23 -0.44
CA PRO A 85 16.18 -6.51 -1.69
C PRO A 85 14.76 -5.99 -1.83
N LYS A 86 14.61 -4.69 -2.09
CA LYS A 86 13.30 -4.07 -2.12
C LYS A 86 13.25 -2.92 -3.11
N TRP A 87 12.08 -2.76 -3.70
CA TRP A 87 11.73 -1.63 -4.52
C TRP A 87 10.54 -0.92 -3.88
N ILE A 88 10.60 0.41 -3.79
CA ILE A 88 9.54 1.25 -3.23
C ILE A 88 9.37 2.46 -4.12
N GLU A 89 8.14 2.75 -4.49
CA GLU A 89 7.77 3.97 -5.20
C GLU A 89 6.57 4.62 -4.51
N LYS A 90 6.67 5.94 -4.29
CA LYS A 90 5.55 6.74 -3.82
C LYS A 90 4.86 7.41 -5.00
N LEU A 91 3.69 6.90 -5.37
CA LEU A 91 2.84 7.54 -6.39
C LEU A 91 2.20 8.83 -5.86
N VAL A 92 1.98 8.89 -4.54
CA VAL A 92 1.57 10.10 -3.83
C VAL A 92 2.43 10.21 -2.57
N ASP A 93 3.08 11.36 -2.39
CA ASP A 93 3.89 11.67 -1.21
C ASP A 93 3.32 12.91 -0.52
N GLN A 94 2.87 12.73 0.73
CA GLN A 94 2.40 13.79 1.63
C GLN A 94 1.36 14.74 1.01
N LYS A 95 0.28 14.20 0.45
CA LYS A 95 -0.86 14.99 -0.09
C LYS A 95 -2.13 14.81 0.74
N ASP A 96 -3.08 15.71 0.60
CA ASP A 96 -4.41 15.53 1.19
C ASP A 96 -5.08 14.24 0.65
N PHE A 97 -5.88 13.59 1.49
CA PHE A 97 -6.57 12.35 1.10
C PHE A 97 -7.48 12.54 -0.11
N THR A 98 -8.07 13.72 -0.28
CA THR A 98 -8.92 14.04 -1.44
C THR A 98 -8.17 13.88 -2.76
N PHE A 99 -6.86 14.14 -2.80
CA PHE A 99 -6.06 13.88 -3.98
C PHE A 99 -6.05 12.40 -4.36
N ILE A 100 -5.96 11.51 -3.36
CA ILE A 100 -6.01 10.05 -3.58
C ILE A 100 -7.42 9.64 -4.00
N ASP A 101 -8.47 10.14 -3.34
CA ASP A 101 -9.88 9.86 -3.66
C ASP A 101 -10.20 10.22 -5.12
N ASP A 102 -9.84 11.45 -5.51
CA ASP A 102 -10.12 12.00 -6.86
C ASP A 102 -9.31 11.30 -7.97
N ASN A 103 -8.17 10.68 -7.65
CA ASN A 103 -7.27 10.06 -8.63
C ASN A 103 -7.16 8.54 -8.49
N ILE A 104 -8.00 7.91 -7.69
CA ILE A 104 -7.83 6.50 -7.31
C ILE A 104 -7.73 5.56 -8.51
N ASP A 105 -8.54 5.74 -9.55
CA ASP A 105 -8.52 4.84 -10.72
C ASP A 105 -7.18 4.90 -11.45
N LYS A 106 -6.61 6.10 -11.59
CA LYS A 106 -5.30 6.31 -12.21
C LYS A 106 -4.19 5.73 -11.35
N LEU A 107 -4.27 5.92 -10.04
CA LEU A 107 -3.28 5.41 -9.09
C LEU A 107 -3.27 3.87 -9.09
N LEU A 108 -4.44 3.23 -9.03
CA LEU A 108 -4.56 1.78 -9.05
C LEU A 108 -4.07 1.17 -10.37
N LEU A 109 -4.42 1.78 -11.52
CA LEU A 109 -3.88 1.36 -12.81
C LEU A 109 -2.35 1.45 -12.83
N LYS A 110 -1.80 2.57 -12.37
CA LYS A 110 -0.35 2.78 -12.34
C LYS A 110 0.35 1.79 -11.41
N SER A 111 -0.26 1.45 -10.27
CA SER A 111 0.25 0.42 -9.37
C SER A 111 0.28 -0.96 -10.00
N GLU A 112 -0.77 -1.33 -10.72
CA GLU A 112 -0.80 -2.59 -11.44
C GLU A 112 0.32 -2.65 -12.48
N GLU A 113 0.48 -1.61 -13.30
CA GLU A 113 1.57 -1.52 -14.29
C GLU A 113 2.97 -1.61 -13.66
N ASN A 114 3.18 -0.89 -12.55
CA ASN A 114 4.49 -0.84 -11.91
C ASN A 114 4.82 -2.17 -11.24
N LEU A 115 3.85 -2.82 -10.61
CA LEU A 115 4.08 -4.05 -9.84
C LEU A 115 4.00 -5.32 -10.69
N SER A 116 3.30 -5.33 -11.83
CA SER A 116 3.19 -6.51 -12.71
C SER A 116 4.52 -6.90 -13.35
N ASN A 117 5.41 -5.92 -13.57
CA ASN A 117 6.66 -6.12 -14.31
C ASN A 117 7.89 -6.26 -13.41
N ILE A 118 7.75 -6.12 -12.09
CA ILE A 118 8.88 -6.23 -11.17
C ILE A 118 9.43 -7.65 -11.17
N SER A 119 10.73 -7.71 -11.44
CA SER A 119 11.60 -8.87 -11.38
C SER A 119 12.57 -8.75 -10.20
N MET A 120 13.37 -9.79 -9.97
CA MET A 120 14.43 -9.77 -8.95
C MET A 120 15.50 -8.70 -9.22
N GLU A 121 15.76 -8.37 -10.49
CA GLU A 121 16.78 -7.38 -10.88
C GLU A 121 16.35 -5.95 -10.52
N ASP A 122 15.05 -5.70 -10.42
CA ASP A 122 14.49 -4.41 -10.01
C ASP A 122 14.57 -4.17 -8.50
N LEU A 123 14.85 -5.22 -7.72
CA LEU A 123 15.00 -5.16 -6.27
C LEU A 123 16.46 -4.81 -5.92
N ILE A 124 16.72 -3.52 -5.70
CA ILE A 124 18.07 -2.97 -5.40
C ILE A 124 18.32 -2.88 -3.89
#